data_AF-A0A946S6V3-F1
#
_entry.id   AF-A0A946S6V3-F1
#
_cell.length_a   1.000
_cell.length_b   1.000
_cell.length_c   1.000
_cell.angle_alpha   90.00
_cell.angle_beta   90.00
_cell.angle_gamma   90.00
#
_symmetry.space_group_name_H-M   'P 1'
#
loop_
_entity.id
_entity.type
_entity.pdbx_description
1 polymer ?
#
loop_
_entity_poly.entity_id
_entity_poly.type
_entity_poly.pdbx_seq_one_letter_code
_entity_poly.pdbx_strand_id
1 'polypeptide(L)'
;GESNFEELTEYFQSVIKENTKKKLFNIRPFNFPKRLWSYLLERSELLEEKPWGELGKKQLNKLIQIICNDTYHVKGKTTFKEEFVTCGGISLESINIKTMESKHIKNLYFAGEILDIDGITGGFNFQAAWTTAFIASKLK
;
A
#
# COMPACT_ATOMS: atom_id res chain seq x y z
N GLY A 1 1.63 -8.26 -16.45
CA GLY A 1 0.75 -7.12 -16.78
C GLY A 1 -0.48 -7.66 -17.47
N GLU A 2 -0.32 -8.16 -18.70
CA GLU A 2 -1.39 -8.77 -19.49
C GLU A 2 -1.66 -10.23 -19.08
N SER A 3 -0.62 -11.01 -18.75
CA SER A 3 -0.72 -12.41 -18.30
C SER A 3 -1.74 -12.61 -17.16
N ASN A 4 -1.69 -11.76 -16.13
CA ASN A 4 -2.55 -11.89 -14.97
C ASN A 4 -4.03 -11.64 -15.30
N PHE A 5 -4.33 -10.78 -16.29
CA PHE A 5 -5.71 -10.50 -16.67
C PHE A 5 -6.33 -11.67 -17.46
N GLU A 6 -5.55 -12.28 -18.33
CA GLU A 6 -5.94 -13.46 -19.10
C GLU A 6 -6.15 -14.67 -18.17
N GLU A 7 -5.20 -14.95 -17.30
CA GLU A 7 -5.30 -16.02 -16.29
C GLU A 7 -6.56 -15.86 -15.41
N LEU A 8 -6.85 -14.63 -14.97
CA LEU A 8 -8.06 -14.35 -14.20
C LEU A 8 -9.31 -14.52 -15.06
N THR A 9 -9.29 -14.11 -16.31
CA THR A 9 -10.42 -14.31 -17.21
C THR A 9 -10.74 -15.79 -17.36
N GLU A 10 -9.72 -16.64 -17.55
CA GLU A 10 -9.88 -18.10 -17.62
C GLU A 10 -10.42 -18.68 -16.31
N TYR A 11 -9.86 -18.25 -15.17
CA TYR A 11 -10.33 -18.67 -13.86
C TYR A 11 -11.79 -18.27 -13.60
N PHE A 12 -12.20 -17.05 -13.91
CA PHE A 12 -13.58 -16.64 -13.73
C PHE A 12 -14.52 -17.36 -14.71
N GLN A 13 -14.06 -17.70 -15.92
CA GLN A 13 -14.83 -18.53 -16.84
C GLN A 13 -15.05 -19.95 -16.30
N SER A 14 -14.06 -20.56 -15.62
CA SER A 14 -14.25 -21.85 -14.96
C SER A 14 -15.25 -21.74 -13.80
N VAL A 15 -15.16 -20.68 -12.98
CA VAL A 15 -16.12 -20.39 -11.90
C VAL A 15 -17.54 -20.26 -12.46
N ILE A 16 -17.73 -19.54 -13.57
CA ILE A 16 -19.04 -19.40 -14.23
C ILE A 16 -19.57 -20.77 -14.66
N LYS A 17 -18.74 -21.59 -15.33
CA LYS A 17 -19.15 -22.92 -15.82
C LYS A 17 -19.60 -23.85 -14.69
N GLU A 18 -18.91 -23.83 -13.56
CA GLU A 18 -19.22 -24.67 -12.40
C GLU A 18 -20.45 -24.19 -11.62
N ASN A 19 -20.79 -22.90 -11.73
CA ASN A 19 -21.77 -22.25 -10.84
C ASN A 19 -22.87 -21.48 -11.59
N THR A 20 -23.13 -21.82 -12.85
CA THR A 20 -24.03 -21.11 -13.79
C THR A 20 -25.34 -20.62 -13.17
N LYS A 21 -26.01 -21.47 -12.37
CA LYS A 21 -27.33 -21.18 -11.78
C LYS A 21 -27.25 -20.50 -10.40
N LYS A 22 -26.08 -20.45 -9.79
CA LYS A 22 -25.92 -19.86 -8.45
C LYS A 22 -25.81 -18.34 -8.56
N LYS A 23 -26.33 -17.65 -7.55
CA LYS A 23 -26.20 -16.19 -7.40
C LYS A 23 -24.73 -15.79 -7.25
N LEU A 24 -24.35 -14.64 -7.81
CA LEU A 24 -23.00 -14.05 -7.72
C LEU A 24 -22.53 -14.01 -6.26
N PHE A 25 -23.40 -13.59 -5.35
CA PHE A 25 -23.09 -13.46 -3.94
C PHE A 25 -22.67 -14.77 -3.24
N ASN A 26 -23.25 -15.89 -3.66
CA ASN A 26 -23.09 -17.17 -2.97
C ASN A 26 -21.73 -17.84 -3.25
N ILE A 27 -21.09 -17.48 -4.36
CA ILE A 27 -19.77 -18.00 -4.74
C ILE A 27 -18.81 -16.84 -4.67
N ARG A 28 -17.79 -16.98 -3.82
CA ARG A 28 -16.79 -15.96 -3.53
C ARG A 28 -15.45 -16.44 -4.07
N PRO A 29 -15.06 -16.02 -5.29
CA PRO A 29 -13.77 -16.36 -5.86
C PRO A 29 -12.65 -15.95 -4.90
N PHE A 30 -11.55 -16.70 -4.89
CA PHE A 30 -10.41 -16.50 -3.96
C PHE A 30 -10.77 -16.48 -2.46
N ASN A 31 -11.96 -16.98 -2.11
CA ASN A 31 -12.50 -16.92 -0.75
C ASN A 31 -12.55 -15.50 -0.17
N PHE A 32 -12.90 -14.51 -1.00
CA PHE A 32 -13.05 -13.13 -0.53
C PHE A 32 -13.95 -13.04 0.71
N PRO A 33 -13.61 -12.19 1.70
CA PRO A 33 -14.52 -11.87 2.79
C PRO A 33 -15.88 -11.41 2.26
N LYS A 34 -16.97 -11.85 2.90
CA LYS A 34 -18.35 -11.57 2.46
C LYS A 34 -18.58 -10.09 2.13
N ARG A 35 -18.13 -9.19 3.02
CA ARG A 35 -18.25 -7.74 2.86
C ARG A 35 -17.46 -7.20 1.66
N LEU A 36 -16.22 -7.66 1.49
CA LEU A 36 -15.39 -7.26 0.35
C LEU A 36 -16.03 -7.70 -0.97
N TRP A 37 -16.54 -8.92 -1.02
CA TRP A 37 -17.20 -9.42 -2.21
C TRP A 37 -18.46 -8.63 -2.58
N SER A 38 -19.30 -8.32 -1.59
CA SER A 38 -20.49 -7.47 -1.76
C SER A 38 -20.10 -6.14 -2.39
N TYR A 39 -19.08 -5.50 -1.81
CA TYR A 39 -18.55 -4.22 -2.29
C TYR A 39 -17.99 -4.31 -3.72
N LEU A 40 -17.22 -5.34 -4.05
CA LEU A 40 -16.66 -5.53 -5.40
C LEU A 40 -17.75 -5.75 -6.45
N LEU A 41 -18.82 -6.47 -6.12
CA LEU A 41 -19.98 -6.65 -6.99
C LEU A 41 -20.71 -5.33 -7.22
N GLU A 42 -21.01 -4.60 -6.15
CA GLU A 42 -21.66 -3.28 -6.21
C GLU A 42 -20.84 -2.31 -7.07
N ARG A 43 -19.53 -2.25 -6.83
CA ARG A 43 -18.59 -1.38 -7.55
C ARG A 43 -18.40 -1.76 -9.01
N SER A 44 -18.68 -3.02 -9.34
CA SER A 44 -18.73 -3.53 -10.72
C SER A 44 -20.10 -3.32 -11.39
N GLU A 45 -21.07 -2.69 -10.70
CA GLU A 45 -22.47 -2.53 -11.12
C GLU A 45 -23.17 -3.88 -11.36
N LEU A 46 -22.89 -4.85 -10.49
CA LEU A 46 -23.49 -6.18 -10.53
C LEU A 46 -24.43 -6.39 -9.35
N LEU A 47 -25.63 -6.89 -9.64
CA LEU A 47 -26.58 -7.30 -8.62
C LEU A 47 -26.11 -8.60 -7.97
N GLU A 48 -26.07 -8.63 -6.64
CA GLU A 48 -25.70 -9.82 -5.85
C GLU A 48 -26.52 -11.06 -6.20
N GLU A 49 -27.79 -10.87 -6.53
CA GLU A 49 -28.73 -11.93 -6.85
C GLU A 49 -28.62 -12.46 -8.27
N LYS A 50 -27.86 -11.78 -9.13
CA LYS A 50 -27.69 -12.18 -10.52
C LYS A 50 -27.04 -13.57 -10.57
N PRO A 51 -27.50 -14.50 -11.43
CA PRO A 51 -26.82 -15.77 -11.64
C PRO A 51 -25.46 -15.59 -12.35
N TRP A 52 -24.46 -16.42 -12.00
CA TRP A 52 -23.15 -16.41 -12.66
C TRP A 52 -23.25 -16.62 -14.18
N GLY A 53 -24.17 -17.47 -14.64
CA GLY A 53 -24.37 -17.77 -16.05
C GLY A 53 -24.90 -16.59 -16.88
N GLU A 54 -25.43 -15.56 -16.24
CA GLU A 54 -25.95 -14.37 -16.92
C GLU A 54 -24.91 -13.24 -17.02
N LEU A 55 -23.68 -13.48 -16.55
CA LEU A 55 -22.60 -12.51 -16.61
C LEU A 55 -22.07 -12.40 -18.05
N GLY A 56 -22.34 -11.27 -18.70
CA GLY A 56 -21.82 -11.02 -20.04
C GLY A 56 -20.32 -10.70 -20.03
N LYS A 57 -19.66 -10.81 -21.20
CA LYS A 57 -18.22 -10.52 -21.36
C LYS A 57 -17.82 -9.12 -20.84
N LYS A 58 -18.63 -8.09 -21.14
CA LYS A 58 -18.38 -6.71 -20.66
C LYS A 58 -18.43 -6.62 -19.13
N GLN A 59 -19.38 -7.29 -18.50
CA GLN A 59 -19.54 -7.32 -17.05
C GLN A 59 -18.41 -8.09 -16.38
N LEU A 60 -18.00 -9.22 -16.95
CA LEU A 60 -16.85 -9.99 -16.49
C LEU A 60 -15.56 -9.16 -16.55
N ASN A 61 -15.28 -8.52 -17.68
CA ASN A 61 -14.09 -7.69 -17.84
C ASN A 61 -14.07 -6.53 -16.84
N LYS A 62 -15.23 -5.90 -16.58
CA LYS A 62 -15.36 -4.86 -15.56
C LYS A 62 -15.06 -5.40 -14.17
N LEU A 63 -15.63 -6.55 -13.79
CA LEU A 63 -15.36 -7.18 -12.50
C LEU A 63 -13.87 -7.48 -12.30
N ILE A 64 -13.21 -8.07 -13.30
CA ILE A 64 -11.77 -8.37 -13.24
C ILE A 64 -10.96 -7.06 -13.14
N GLN A 65 -11.31 -6.02 -13.91
CA GLN A 65 -10.67 -4.72 -13.80
C GLN A 65 -10.79 -4.12 -12.40
N ILE A 66 -11.97 -4.20 -11.80
CA ILE A 66 -12.25 -3.69 -10.45
C ILE A 66 -11.45 -4.46 -9.40
N ILE A 67 -11.22 -5.77 -9.60
CA ILE A 67 -10.44 -6.62 -8.69
C ILE A 67 -8.94 -6.33 -8.79
N CYS A 68 -8.42 -6.10 -9.99
CA CYS A 68 -6.97 -6.03 -10.23
C CYS A 68 -6.40 -4.62 -10.32
N ASN A 69 -7.22 -3.66 -10.76
CA ASN A 69 -6.78 -2.31 -11.07
C ASN A 69 -7.82 -1.28 -10.64
N ASP A 70 -8.18 -1.41 -9.38
CA ASP A 70 -9.07 -0.49 -8.70
C ASP A 70 -8.45 0.92 -8.56
N THR A 71 -9.18 1.95 -8.95
CA THR A 71 -8.78 3.35 -8.74
C THR A 71 -9.59 4.00 -7.64
N TYR A 72 -8.89 4.56 -6.65
CA TYR A 72 -9.48 5.29 -5.53
C TYR A 72 -9.05 6.76 -5.55
N HIS A 73 -10.02 7.66 -5.36
CA HIS A 73 -9.72 9.06 -5.13
C HIS A 73 -9.41 9.29 -3.65
N VAL A 74 -8.14 9.53 -3.34
CA VAL A 74 -7.69 9.87 -1.99
C VAL A 74 -7.92 11.37 -1.74
N LYS A 75 -8.69 11.71 -0.69
CA LYS A 75 -8.91 13.09 -0.25
C LYS A 75 -8.24 13.32 1.11
N GLY A 76 -7.06 13.94 1.07
CA GLY A 76 -6.31 14.30 2.27
C GLY A 76 -5.62 13.11 2.94
N LYS A 77 -4.92 13.40 4.04
CA LYS A 77 -4.35 12.41 4.96
C LYS A 77 -5.29 12.25 6.15
N THR A 78 -5.32 11.07 6.77
CA THR A 78 -6.18 10.84 7.94
C THR A 78 -5.73 11.74 9.11
N THR A 79 -6.66 12.13 9.98
CA THR A 79 -6.37 12.92 11.19
C THR A 79 -5.93 12.08 12.38
N PHE A 80 -5.88 10.76 12.24
CA PHE A 80 -5.31 9.85 13.24
C PHE A 80 -3.79 9.96 13.19
N LYS A 81 -3.28 10.96 13.90
CA LYS A 81 -1.86 11.29 14.11
C LYS A 81 -1.11 10.24 14.95
N GLU A 82 -1.14 8.98 14.54
CA GLU A 82 -0.08 8.04 14.91
C GLU A 82 0.92 7.98 13.74
N GLU A 83 1.45 9.15 13.37
CA GLU A 83 2.56 9.21 12.42
C GLU A 83 3.78 8.63 13.15
N PHE A 84 4.24 7.46 12.69
CA PHE A 84 5.32 6.71 13.33
C PHE A 84 6.71 7.35 13.12
N VAL A 85 6.83 8.30 12.18
CA VAL A 85 8.07 8.97 11.76
C VAL A 85 7.74 10.36 11.24
N THR A 86 8.60 11.33 11.54
CA THR A 86 8.55 12.67 10.96
C THR A 86 9.32 12.71 9.64
N CYS A 87 8.70 13.15 8.54
CA CYS A 87 9.42 13.50 7.31
C CYS A 87 9.93 14.94 7.39
N GLY A 88 11.21 15.17 7.07
CA GLY A 88 11.87 16.46 7.25
C GLY A 88 12.77 16.50 8.48
N GLY A 89 13.46 17.62 8.68
CA GLY A 89 14.35 17.81 9.82
C GLY A 89 15.47 18.80 9.49
N ILE A 90 16.57 18.68 10.21
CA ILE A 90 17.77 19.47 9.92
C ILE A 90 18.41 18.93 8.63
N SER A 91 18.56 19.82 7.64
CA SER A 91 19.19 19.48 6.36
C SER A 91 20.58 18.87 6.55
N LEU A 92 20.81 17.72 5.91
CA LEU A 92 22.10 17.05 5.90
C LEU A 92 23.22 17.90 5.26
N GLU A 93 22.87 18.88 4.42
CA GLU A 93 23.82 19.84 3.88
C GLU A 93 24.43 20.74 4.95
N SER A 94 23.72 20.95 6.06
CA SER A 94 24.17 21.75 7.21
C SER A 94 25.05 20.95 8.19
N ILE A 95 25.26 19.65 7.93
CA ILE A 95 25.94 18.70 8.82
C ILE A 95 27.19 18.12 8.18
N ASN A 96 28.27 18.01 8.95
CA ASN A 96 29.42 17.21 8.54
C ASN A 96 29.14 15.72 8.77
N ILE A 97 28.82 14.97 7.72
CA ILE A 97 28.42 13.55 7.78
C ILE A 97 29.50 12.64 8.42
N LYS A 98 30.76 13.07 8.50
CA LYS A 98 31.82 12.28 9.15
C LYS A 98 31.82 12.40 10.67
N THR A 99 31.29 13.50 11.21
CA THR A 99 31.31 13.81 12.65
C THR A 99 29.93 14.04 13.24
N MET A 100 28.93 14.22 12.39
CA MET A 100 27.59 14.70 12.73
C MET A 100 27.54 16.09 13.38
N GLU A 101 28.63 16.86 13.28
CA GLU A 101 28.70 18.24 13.77
C GLU A 101 28.00 19.21 12.81
N SER A 102 27.38 20.25 13.37
CA SER A 102 26.89 21.40 12.61
C SER A 102 28.04 22.09 11.88
N LYS A 103 27.83 22.43 10.60
CA LYS A 103 28.76 23.28 9.84
C LYS A 103 28.71 24.75 10.28
N HIS A 104 27.66 25.16 11.01
CA HIS A 104 27.43 26.54 11.40
C HIS A 104 27.82 26.84 12.84
N ILE A 105 27.69 25.86 13.74
CA ILE A 105 27.95 26.02 15.17
C ILE A 105 28.92 24.94 15.62
N LYS A 106 30.12 25.35 16.06
CA LYS A 106 31.13 24.42 16.59
C LYS A 106 30.62 23.74 17.86
N ASN A 107 31.01 22.48 18.05
CA ASN A 107 30.65 21.62 19.17
C ASN A 107 29.13 21.36 19.34
N LEU A 108 28.33 21.59 18.28
CA LEU A 108 26.92 21.22 18.24
C LEU A 108 26.74 20.03 17.29
N TYR A 109 26.12 18.96 17.76
CA TYR A 109 25.96 17.71 17.02
C TYR A 109 24.49 17.30 16.94
N PHE A 110 24.14 16.61 15.86
CA PHE A 110 22.77 16.15 15.62
C PHE A 110 22.78 14.67 15.23
N ALA A 111 21.85 13.90 15.78
CA ALA A 111 21.71 12.48 15.50
C ALA A 111 20.25 12.04 15.65
N GLY A 112 19.89 10.93 15.01
CA GLY A 112 18.52 10.41 15.05
C GLY A 112 17.53 11.21 14.21
N GLU A 113 16.26 11.07 14.55
CA GLU A 113 15.10 11.54 13.78
C GLU A 113 14.99 13.07 13.64
N ILE A 114 15.82 13.83 14.36
CA ILE A 114 15.89 15.30 14.19
C ILE A 114 16.58 15.69 12.87
N LEU A 115 17.38 14.80 12.30
CA LEU A 115 17.99 14.96 10.99
C LEU A 115 16.95 14.67 9.91
N ASP A 116 17.09 15.32 8.76
CA ASP A 116 16.27 15.05 7.57
C ASP A 116 16.64 13.68 6.95
N ILE A 117 16.24 12.61 7.63
CA ILE A 117 16.44 11.21 7.26
C ILE A 117 15.15 10.44 7.57
N ASP A 118 14.46 9.99 6.53
CA ASP A 118 13.29 9.13 6.63
C ASP A 118 13.56 7.76 5.99
N GLY A 119 13.41 6.70 6.79
CA GLY A 119 13.48 5.32 6.33
C GLY A 119 12.10 4.73 6.08
N ILE A 120 12.01 3.80 5.11
CA ILE A 120 10.83 2.94 4.97
C ILE A 120 10.62 2.09 6.24
N THR A 121 9.41 1.58 6.44
CA THR A 121 9.11 0.67 7.57
C THR A 121 9.98 -0.59 7.50
N GLY A 122 10.43 -1.10 8.65
CA GLY A 122 11.30 -2.30 8.73
C GLY A 122 12.59 -2.12 9.52
N GLY A 123 12.68 -1.12 10.40
CA GLY A 123 13.84 -0.91 11.30
C GLY A 123 14.88 0.09 10.78
N PHE A 124 14.71 0.65 9.58
CA PHE A 124 15.64 1.59 8.97
C PHE A 124 15.81 2.89 9.77
N ASN A 125 14.72 3.41 10.36
CA ASN A 125 14.80 4.60 11.22
C ASN A 125 15.63 4.34 12.49
N PHE A 126 15.51 3.15 13.09
CA PHE A 126 16.38 2.76 14.21
C PHE A 126 17.83 2.63 13.77
N GLN A 127 18.10 2.00 12.62
CA GLN A 127 19.46 1.87 12.10
C GLN A 127 20.10 3.24 11.84
N ALA A 128 19.34 4.19 11.28
CA ALA A 128 19.78 5.57 11.08
C ALA A 128 20.09 6.27 12.40
N ALA A 129 19.22 6.11 13.41
CA ALA A 129 19.44 6.66 14.74
C ALA A 129 20.71 6.11 15.40
N TRP A 130 20.92 4.79 15.36
CA TRP A 130 22.11 4.17 15.96
C TRP A 130 23.39 4.55 15.24
N THR A 131 23.37 4.59 13.90
CA THR A 131 24.55 4.93 13.11
C THR A 131 24.97 6.38 13.33
N THR A 132 24.02 7.32 13.29
CA THR A 132 24.30 8.74 13.48
C THR A 132 24.74 9.03 14.92
N ALA A 133 24.10 8.42 15.92
CA ALA A 133 24.52 8.54 17.33
C ALA A 133 25.93 7.98 17.54
N PHE A 134 26.24 6.82 16.96
CA PHE A 134 27.57 6.23 17.03
C PHE A 134 28.63 7.15 16.42
N ILE A 135 28.37 7.73 15.24
CA ILE A 135 29.30 8.67 14.60
C ILE A 135 29.49 9.94 15.44
N ALA A 136 28.40 10.53 15.95
CA ALA A 136 28.45 11.72 16.79
C ALA A 136 29.23 11.48 18.10
N SER A 137 29.12 10.27 18.66
CA SER A 137 29.79 9.88 19.91
C SER A 137 31.28 9.54 19.76
N LYS A 138 31.79 9.40 18.52
CA LYS A 138 33.22 9.27 18.23
C LYS A 138 33.90 10.62 18.39
N LEU A 139 33.87 11.15 19.60
CA LEU A 139 34.65 12.31 19.99
C LEU A 139 36.13 11.95 19.89
N LYS A 140 36.91 12.85 19.30
CA LYS A 140 38.35 12.93 19.52
C LYS A 140 38.61 13.68 20.82
#